data_AF-A0A135V5P6-F1
#
_entry.id   AF-A0A135V5P6-F1
#
_cell.length_a   1.000
_cell.length_b   1.000
_cell.length_c   1.000
_cell.angle_alpha   90.00
_cell.angle_beta   90.00
_cell.angle_gamma   90.00
#
_symmetry.space_group_name_H-M   'P 1'
#
loop_
_entity.id
_entity.type
_entity.pdbx_description
1 polymer ?
#
loop_
_entity_poly.entity_id
_entity_poly.type
_entity_poly.pdbx_seq_one_letter_code
_entity_poly.pdbx_strand_id
1 'polypeptide(L)'
;MLSDQLAVMNSDFAPHGISYTLVETTRTINSAWAQDGDEMAMKRALRKGTYKDLNLYFVRTLGGDFGYCYFPTTAAAGSAAYIRDGCTILSSTVPGGSETNYNLGKTVTHEVGHWFGLYHTFQGGCTGAGGSIAATPAQASFSIGCPTGRGSCPSQAGLDPIHNYMDYSHDSCYEEFTPNQQTRVYSFWNEYRA
;
A
#
# COMPACT_ATOMS: atom_id res chain seq x y z
N MET A 1 12.74 -3.04 13.68
CA MET A 1 11.61 -2.11 13.51
C MET A 1 11.54 -1.48 12.12
N LEU A 2 12.55 -0.78 11.56
CA LEU A 2 12.53 -0.37 10.14
C LEU A 2 13.25 -1.37 9.20
N SER A 3 14.33 -1.99 9.68
CA SER A 3 14.98 -3.14 9.01
C SER A 3 13.99 -4.27 8.75
N ASP A 4 13.14 -4.55 9.74
CA ASP A 4 12.18 -5.66 9.68
C ASP A 4 11.04 -5.31 8.73
N GLN A 5 10.67 -4.02 8.63
CA GLN A 5 9.71 -3.57 7.62
C GLN A 5 10.24 -3.81 6.20
N LEU A 6 11.52 -3.53 5.94
CA LEU A 6 12.15 -3.84 4.66
C LEU A 6 12.16 -5.36 4.38
N ALA A 7 12.38 -6.18 5.41
CA ALA A 7 12.32 -7.64 5.27
C ALA A 7 10.91 -8.12 4.92
N VAL A 8 9.86 -7.57 5.55
CA VAL A 8 8.46 -7.86 5.22
C VAL A 8 8.15 -7.46 3.79
N MET A 9 8.52 -6.24 3.36
CA MET A 9 8.33 -5.80 1.99
C MET A 9 9.01 -6.75 0.99
N ASN A 10 10.27 -7.11 1.22
CA ASN A 10 10.96 -8.04 0.34
C ASN A 10 10.33 -9.45 0.35
N SER A 11 9.81 -9.92 1.49
CA SER A 11 9.09 -11.20 1.57
C SER A 11 7.80 -11.17 0.73
N ASP A 12 7.00 -10.12 0.87
CA ASP A 12 5.67 -10.02 0.26
C ASP A 12 5.72 -9.78 -1.25
N PHE A 13 6.73 -9.03 -1.71
CA PHE A 13 6.90 -8.67 -3.11
C PHE A 13 7.81 -9.64 -3.90
N ALA A 14 8.63 -10.47 -3.24
CA ALA A 14 9.51 -11.42 -3.91
C ALA A 14 8.79 -12.44 -4.82
N PRO A 15 7.63 -13.01 -4.46
CA PRO A 15 6.85 -13.88 -5.36
C PRO A 15 6.45 -13.19 -6.67
N HIS A 16 6.42 -11.86 -6.67
CA HIS A 16 6.10 -11.02 -7.81
C HIS A 16 7.35 -10.42 -8.46
N GLY A 17 8.53 -10.96 -8.21
CA GLY A 17 9.79 -10.54 -8.84
C GLY A 17 10.20 -9.10 -8.50
N ILE A 18 9.66 -8.52 -7.44
CA ILE A 18 9.97 -7.16 -6.99
C ILE A 18 10.81 -7.24 -5.72
N SER A 19 11.87 -6.44 -5.65
CA SER A 19 12.72 -6.34 -4.47
C SER A 19 13.05 -4.88 -4.19
N TYR A 20 13.31 -4.59 -2.92
CA TYR A 20 13.64 -3.27 -2.41
C TYR A 20 15.04 -3.30 -1.79
N THR A 21 15.85 -2.32 -2.19
CA THR A 21 17.13 -2.04 -1.55
C THR A 21 17.01 -0.71 -0.81
N LEU A 22 17.36 -0.71 0.48
CA LEU A 22 17.36 0.52 1.28
C LEU A 22 18.50 1.43 0.82
N VAL A 23 18.14 2.65 0.40
CA VAL A 23 19.13 3.69 0.06
C VAL A 23 19.56 4.46 1.30
N GLU A 24 18.60 4.93 2.10
CA GLU A 24 18.88 5.76 3.28
C GLU A 24 17.73 5.67 4.29
N THR A 25 18.04 5.94 5.56
CA THR A 25 17.04 6.23 6.60
C THR A 25 17.36 7.57 7.25
N THR A 26 16.45 8.52 7.16
CA THR A 26 16.56 9.82 7.84
C THR A 26 15.55 9.90 9.00
N ARG A 27 15.79 10.84 9.92
CA ARG A 27 14.84 11.16 11.00
C ARG A 27 14.75 12.68 11.10
N THR A 28 13.53 13.19 11.14
CA THR A 28 13.27 14.62 11.26
C THR A 28 12.30 14.86 12.40
N ILE A 29 12.65 15.80 13.29
CA ILE A 29 11.81 16.19 14.42
C ILE A 29 10.98 17.39 13.98
N ASN A 30 9.70 17.15 13.69
CA ASN A 30 8.73 18.18 13.39
C ASN A 30 7.35 17.74 13.89
N SER A 31 6.77 18.49 14.84
CA SER A 31 5.51 18.13 15.50
C SER A 31 4.29 18.20 14.58
N ALA A 32 4.30 19.10 13.58
CA ALA A 32 3.24 19.19 12.59
C ALA A 32 3.28 17.99 11.64
N TRP A 33 4.46 17.67 11.11
CA TRP A 33 4.64 16.55 10.17
C TRP A 33 4.41 15.19 10.82
N ALA A 34 4.79 15.04 12.09
CA ALA A 34 4.52 13.82 12.85
C ALA A 34 3.01 13.55 13.03
N GLN A 35 2.15 14.56 12.83
CA GLN A 35 0.70 14.47 12.91
C GLN A 35 0.02 14.66 11.55
N ASP A 36 0.76 14.46 10.46
CA ASP A 36 0.26 14.61 9.08
C ASP A 36 -0.30 16.01 8.75
N GLY A 37 0.16 17.05 9.47
CA GLY A 37 -0.42 18.39 9.39
C GLY A 37 0.04 19.27 8.23
N ASP A 38 1.16 18.95 7.58
CA ASP A 38 1.69 19.71 6.43
C ASP A 38 2.48 18.78 5.50
N GLU A 39 1.76 17.82 4.92
CA GLU A 39 2.33 16.78 4.05
C GLU A 39 3.15 17.38 2.91
N MET A 40 2.64 18.43 2.26
CA MET A 40 3.29 19.01 1.09
C MET A 40 4.61 19.67 1.45
N ALA A 41 4.71 20.41 2.55
CA ALA A 41 5.99 20.95 3.00
C ALA A 41 6.94 19.84 3.45
N MET A 42 6.44 18.83 4.16
CA MET A 42 7.22 17.66 4.59
C MET A 42 7.85 16.96 3.38
N LYS A 43 7.04 16.52 2.41
CA LYS A 43 7.55 15.78 1.25
C LYS A 43 8.41 16.65 0.35
N ARG A 44 8.13 17.95 0.23
CA ARG A 44 9.02 18.88 -0.50
C ARG A 44 10.41 18.96 0.14
N ALA A 45 10.49 18.96 1.46
CA ALA A 45 11.74 19.04 2.20
C ALA A 45 12.50 17.70 2.25
N LEU A 46 11.77 16.58 2.29
CA LEU A 46 12.33 15.28 2.65
C LEU A 46 12.43 14.28 1.48
N ARG A 47 11.66 14.43 0.40
CA ARG A 47 11.70 13.52 -0.75
C ARG A 47 13.10 13.47 -1.33
N LYS A 48 13.58 12.25 -1.62
CA LYS A 48 14.85 12.00 -2.29
C LYS A 48 14.68 11.13 -3.52
N GLY A 49 15.65 11.21 -4.42
CA GLY A 49 15.72 10.41 -5.63
C GLY A 49 14.82 10.89 -6.78
N THR A 50 14.64 9.98 -7.72
CA THR A 50 13.87 10.09 -8.96
C THR A 50 12.45 9.54 -8.75
N TYR A 51 11.61 9.55 -9.80
CA TYR A 51 10.26 8.98 -9.72
C TYR A 51 10.23 7.43 -9.61
N LYS A 52 11.39 6.78 -9.77
CA LYS A 52 11.61 5.34 -9.54
C LYS A 52 11.83 5.01 -8.06
N ASP A 53 12.18 6.00 -7.25
CA ASP A 53 12.56 5.79 -5.86
C ASP A 53 11.36 5.93 -4.92
N LEU A 54 11.02 4.85 -4.23
CA LEU A 54 9.94 4.82 -3.26
C LEU A 54 10.35 5.56 -1.97
N ASN A 55 9.62 6.62 -1.65
CA ASN A 55 9.78 7.35 -0.39
C ASN A 55 8.67 6.91 0.59
N LEU A 56 9.08 6.40 1.75
CA LEU A 56 8.19 6.01 2.86
C LEU A 56 8.36 6.97 4.04
N TYR A 57 7.27 7.60 4.48
CA TYR A 57 7.25 8.54 5.59
C TYR A 57 6.47 7.94 6.76
N PHE A 58 7.18 7.57 7.83
CA PHE A 58 6.54 7.04 9.04
C PHE A 58 6.21 8.19 10.00
N VAL A 59 4.93 8.40 10.27
CA VAL A 59 4.42 9.48 11.13
C VAL A 59 3.79 8.92 12.40
N ARG A 60 3.63 9.76 13.43
CA ARG A 60 3.12 9.32 14.73
C ARG A 60 1.60 9.14 14.72
N THR A 61 0.88 10.00 14.02
CA THR A 61 -0.59 9.93 13.91
C THR A 61 -1.02 10.21 12.48
N LEU A 62 -2.06 9.50 12.06
CA LEU A 62 -2.80 9.69 10.81
C LEU A 62 -4.29 9.80 11.17
N GLY A 63 -5.03 10.68 10.50
CA GLY A 63 -6.37 11.13 10.88
C GLY A 63 -7.51 10.10 10.72
N GLY A 64 -7.29 8.84 11.07
CA GLY A 64 -8.25 7.74 10.97
C GLY A 64 -7.73 6.55 10.15
N ASP A 65 -6.69 6.76 9.34
CA ASP A 65 -6.09 5.73 8.48
C ASP A 65 -4.78 5.19 9.06
N PHE A 66 -4.37 4.02 8.58
CA PHE A 66 -3.07 3.42 8.90
C PHE A 66 -1.97 3.79 7.91
N GLY A 67 -2.34 4.27 6.73
CA GLY A 67 -1.43 4.75 5.72
C GLY A 67 -2.17 5.29 4.50
N TYR A 68 -1.42 5.93 3.62
CA TYR A 68 -1.86 6.26 2.26
C TYR A 68 -0.66 6.35 1.31
N CYS A 69 -0.84 5.98 0.05
CA CYS A 69 0.05 6.36 -1.05
C CYS A 69 -0.70 7.06 -2.18
N TYR A 70 0.04 7.83 -2.96
CA TYR A 70 -0.46 8.35 -4.23
C TYR A 70 -0.29 7.30 -5.33
N PHE A 71 -1.36 7.12 -6.11
CA PHE A 71 -1.31 6.37 -7.37
C PHE A 71 -0.25 6.97 -8.31
N PRO A 72 0.44 6.14 -9.12
CA PRO A 72 1.40 6.65 -10.07
C PRO A 72 0.69 7.44 -11.17
N THR A 73 1.34 8.52 -11.62
CA THR A 73 0.84 9.38 -12.70
C THR A 73 2.02 9.89 -13.52
N THR A 74 1.77 10.51 -14.67
CA THR A 74 2.81 11.30 -15.35
C THR A 74 3.11 12.55 -14.53
N ALA A 75 4.30 12.60 -13.90
CA ALA A 75 4.69 13.69 -13.03
C ALA A 75 6.05 14.29 -13.44
N ALA A 76 6.06 15.54 -13.89
CA ALA A 76 7.29 16.27 -14.16
C ALA A 76 8.07 16.54 -12.86
N ALA A 77 9.40 16.46 -12.92
CA ALA A 77 10.26 16.75 -11.77
C ALA A 77 9.95 18.12 -11.17
N GLY A 78 9.76 18.19 -9.85
CA GLY A 78 9.40 19.41 -9.13
C GLY A 78 7.92 19.80 -9.16
N SER A 79 7.08 19.10 -9.95
CA SER A 79 5.62 19.28 -9.90
C SER A 79 5.04 18.85 -8.55
N ALA A 80 3.81 19.31 -8.25
CA ALA A 80 3.12 18.91 -7.02
C ALA A 80 2.83 17.39 -6.96
N ALA A 81 2.58 16.74 -8.10
CA ALA A 81 2.41 15.29 -8.16
C ALA A 81 3.73 14.57 -7.86
N TYR A 82 4.84 15.04 -8.43
CA TYR A 82 6.17 14.49 -8.20
C TYR A 82 6.59 14.59 -6.72
N ILE A 83 6.30 15.73 -6.09
CA ILE A 83 6.64 15.95 -4.68
C ILE A 83 5.78 15.09 -3.76
N ARG A 84 4.49 14.92 -4.04
CA ARG A 84 3.58 14.13 -3.19
C ARG A 84 3.78 12.62 -3.31
N ASP A 85 4.32 12.14 -4.43
CA ASP A 85 4.58 10.73 -4.66
C ASP A 85 5.37 10.06 -3.53
N GLY A 86 4.97 8.84 -3.21
CA GLY A 86 5.39 8.07 -2.03
C GLY A 86 4.24 7.83 -1.07
N CYS A 87 4.58 7.28 0.09
CA CYS A 87 3.61 6.74 1.05
C CYS A 87 3.83 7.32 2.44
N THR A 88 2.74 7.69 3.11
CA THR A 88 2.75 8.08 4.52
C THR A 88 2.13 6.95 5.33
N ILE A 89 2.80 6.50 6.39
CA ILE A 89 2.47 5.29 7.14
C ILE A 89 2.40 5.62 8.64
N LEU A 90 1.38 5.12 9.32
CA LEU A 90 1.28 5.20 10.77
C LEU A 90 2.38 4.33 11.39
N SER A 91 3.30 4.95 12.12
CA SER A 91 4.47 4.24 12.66
C SER A 91 4.15 3.09 13.63
N SER A 92 2.94 3.01 14.19
CA SER A 92 2.52 1.90 15.04
C SER A 92 2.24 0.60 14.28
N THR A 93 2.16 0.62 12.94
CA THR A 93 1.84 -0.56 12.11
C THR A 93 3.06 -1.33 11.61
N VAL A 94 4.26 -0.81 11.84
CA VAL A 94 5.51 -1.51 11.50
C VAL A 94 5.65 -2.81 12.32
N PRO A 95 6.47 -3.78 11.88
CA PRO A 95 6.71 -5.01 12.63
C PRO A 95 7.12 -4.74 14.08
N GLY A 96 6.33 -5.29 15.01
CA GLY A 96 6.52 -5.12 16.45
C GLY A 96 5.99 -3.79 17.02
N GLY A 97 5.26 -3.01 16.22
CA GLY A 97 4.58 -1.78 16.64
C GLY A 97 3.37 -2.04 17.54
N SER A 98 2.70 -0.96 17.96
CA SER A 98 1.60 -1.00 18.93
C SER A 98 0.21 -1.16 18.32
N GLU A 99 0.06 -1.11 16.99
CA GLU A 99 -1.25 -1.23 16.35
C GLU A 99 -1.71 -2.69 16.34
N THR A 100 -2.60 -3.06 17.25
CA THR A 100 -2.98 -4.45 17.45
C THR A 100 -3.64 -5.01 16.18
N ASN A 101 -3.21 -6.19 15.73
CA ASN A 101 -3.61 -6.86 14.49
C ASN A 101 -3.07 -6.26 13.18
N TYR A 102 -2.41 -5.09 13.25
CA TYR A 102 -1.89 -4.37 12.09
C TYR A 102 -0.42 -3.99 12.25
N ASN A 103 0.30 -4.71 13.12
CA ASN A 103 1.70 -4.44 13.50
C ASN A 103 2.67 -5.51 12.97
N LEU A 104 2.36 -6.13 11.84
CA LEU A 104 3.26 -7.04 11.14
C LEU A 104 3.84 -6.41 9.86
N GLY A 105 3.59 -5.11 9.64
CA GLY A 105 4.12 -4.35 8.52
C GLY A 105 3.35 -4.49 7.21
N LYS A 106 2.16 -5.13 7.21
CA LYS A 106 1.39 -5.34 5.97
C LYS A 106 0.67 -4.09 5.51
N THR A 107 0.48 -3.09 6.38
CA THR A 107 0.08 -1.74 5.96
C THR A 107 1.01 -1.20 4.88
N VAL A 108 2.33 -1.31 5.04
CA VAL A 108 3.26 -0.84 3.99
C VAL A 108 3.08 -1.63 2.70
N THR A 109 2.87 -2.94 2.77
CA THR A 109 2.63 -3.79 1.60
C THR A 109 1.35 -3.34 0.85
N HIS A 110 0.26 -3.11 1.56
CA HIS A 110 -1.00 -2.60 1.02
C HIS A 110 -0.81 -1.25 0.33
N GLU A 111 -0.22 -0.31 1.05
CA GLU A 111 0.00 1.05 0.57
C GLU A 111 0.90 1.07 -0.67
N VAL A 112 2.00 0.31 -0.67
CA VAL A 112 2.88 0.21 -1.83
C VAL A 112 2.18 -0.46 -3.02
N GLY A 113 1.17 -1.31 -2.79
CA GLY A 113 0.24 -1.75 -3.82
C GLY A 113 -0.46 -0.57 -4.53
N HIS A 114 -0.96 0.42 -3.79
CA HIS A 114 -1.50 1.66 -4.37
C HIS A 114 -0.44 2.49 -5.09
N TRP A 115 0.79 2.55 -4.58
CA TRP A 115 1.91 3.24 -5.25
C TRP A 115 2.26 2.62 -6.62
N PHE A 116 1.99 1.31 -6.80
CA PHE A 116 2.03 0.63 -8.10
C PHE A 116 0.71 0.67 -8.88
N GLY A 117 -0.33 1.31 -8.34
CA GLY A 117 -1.59 1.52 -9.01
C GLY A 117 -2.63 0.42 -8.84
N LEU A 118 -2.50 -0.43 -7.82
CA LEU A 118 -3.54 -1.39 -7.45
C LEU A 118 -4.67 -0.69 -6.71
N TYR A 119 -5.90 -1.08 -7.00
CA TYR A 119 -7.07 -0.66 -6.23
C TYR A 119 -7.38 -1.66 -5.13
N HIS A 120 -8.19 -1.22 -4.17
CA HIS A 120 -8.85 -2.11 -3.24
C HIS A 120 -9.63 -3.20 -3.95
N THR A 121 -9.65 -4.41 -3.41
CA THR A 121 -10.36 -5.56 -3.99
C THR A 121 -11.87 -5.35 -4.07
N PHE A 122 -12.44 -4.58 -3.14
CA PHE A 122 -13.86 -4.23 -3.10
C PHE A 122 -14.23 -3.03 -3.98
N GLN A 123 -13.26 -2.40 -4.66
CA GLN A 123 -13.54 -1.29 -5.57
C GLN A 123 -14.34 -1.80 -6.78
N GLY A 124 -15.51 -1.18 -7.03
CA GLY A 124 -16.45 -1.61 -8.07
C GLY A 124 -17.54 -2.58 -7.61
N GLY A 125 -17.47 -3.07 -6.35
CA GLY A 125 -18.50 -3.91 -5.74
C GLY A 125 -18.78 -5.21 -6.51
N CYS A 126 -20.01 -5.73 -6.38
CA CYS A 126 -20.43 -6.96 -7.05
C CYS A 126 -20.70 -6.83 -8.56
N THR A 127 -20.50 -5.64 -9.13
CA THR A 127 -20.67 -5.38 -10.57
C THR A 127 -19.36 -5.20 -11.31
N GLY A 128 -18.28 -4.93 -10.59
CA GLY A 128 -16.93 -4.85 -11.13
C GLY A 128 -16.19 -6.18 -11.00
N ALA A 129 -15.10 -6.33 -11.74
CA ALA A 129 -14.05 -7.26 -11.34
C ALA A 129 -13.34 -6.67 -10.12
N GLY A 130 -13.00 -7.46 -9.10
CA GLY A 130 -12.46 -6.93 -7.84
C GLY A 130 -11.29 -5.98 -8.07
N GLY A 131 -11.41 -4.72 -7.66
CA GLY A 131 -10.37 -3.71 -7.90
C GLY A 131 -10.17 -3.35 -9.38
N SER A 132 -11.18 -3.51 -10.23
CA SER A 132 -11.10 -3.39 -11.71
C SER A 132 -10.10 -4.35 -12.37
N ILE A 133 -9.84 -5.51 -11.74
CA ILE A 133 -8.91 -6.53 -12.22
C ILE A 133 -9.65 -7.85 -12.44
N ALA A 134 -9.74 -8.29 -13.69
CA ALA A 134 -10.65 -9.34 -14.18
C ALA A 134 -10.60 -10.70 -13.43
N ALA A 135 -9.49 -11.04 -12.76
CA ALA A 135 -9.33 -12.32 -12.07
C ALA A 135 -9.35 -12.22 -10.54
N THR A 136 -9.54 -11.02 -9.98
CA THR A 136 -9.80 -10.86 -8.55
C THR A 136 -11.31 -11.02 -8.34
N PRO A 137 -11.78 -11.98 -7.52
CA PRO A 137 -13.21 -12.14 -7.24
C PRO A 137 -13.87 -10.83 -6.80
N ALA A 138 -15.12 -10.65 -7.21
CA ALA A 138 -15.88 -9.47 -6.83
C ALA A 138 -16.22 -9.49 -5.34
N GLN A 139 -16.11 -8.33 -4.70
CA GLN A 139 -16.32 -8.17 -3.27
C GLN A 139 -17.13 -6.90 -3.03
N ALA A 140 -18.21 -7.00 -2.25
CA ALA A 140 -19.13 -5.88 -2.02
C ALA A 140 -18.54 -4.80 -1.09
N SER A 141 -17.71 -5.20 -0.14
CA SER A 141 -17.11 -4.35 0.88
C SER A 141 -15.86 -4.99 1.47
N PHE A 142 -15.00 -4.19 2.09
CA PHE A 142 -13.81 -4.67 2.77
C PHE A 142 -14.11 -5.72 3.85
N SER A 143 -13.13 -6.57 4.13
CA SER A 143 -13.17 -7.54 5.21
C SER A 143 -12.68 -6.92 6.52
N ILE A 144 -13.20 -7.40 7.65
CA ILE A 144 -12.74 -7.06 8.99
C ILE A 144 -12.29 -8.33 9.67
N GLY A 145 -11.15 -8.29 10.35
CA GLY A 145 -10.62 -9.46 11.04
C GLY A 145 -9.96 -10.46 10.09
N CYS A 146 -10.12 -11.74 10.44
CA CYS A 146 -9.67 -12.88 9.66
C CYS A 146 -10.88 -13.76 9.34
N PRO A 147 -11.82 -13.30 8.49
CA PRO A 147 -12.98 -14.09 8.15
C PRO A 147 -12.57 -15.38 7.42
N THR A 148 -13.46 -16.35 7.36
CA THR A 148 -13.25 -17.58 6.57
C THR A 148 -14.43 -17.79 5.64
N GLY A 149 -14.17 -18.05 4.36
CA GLY A 149 -15.22 -18.42 3.40
C GLY A 149 -16.21 -17.29 3.08
N ARG A 150 -15.80 -16.02 3.23
CA ARG A 150 -16.68 -14.86 3.01
C ARG A 150 -17.05 -14.75 1.53
N GLY A 151 -18.34 -14.67 1.23
CA GLY A 151 -18.85 -14.47 -0.14
C GLY A 151 -19.93 -13.40 -0.14
N SER A 152 -19.53 -12.15 -0.32
CA SER A 152 -20.44 -11.00 -0.28
C SER A 152 -21.17 -10.76 -1.60
N CYS A 153 -20.70 -11.35 -2.69
CA CYS A 153 -21.29 -11.27 -4.02
C CYS A 153 -21.80 -12.65 -4.50
N PRO A 154 -22.96 -13.14 -4.01
CA PRO A 154 -23.42 -14.50 -4.27
C PRO A 154 -23.79 -14.81 -5.73
N SER A 155 -24.02 -13.78 -6.54
CA SER A 155 -24.26 -13.90 -7.98
C SER A 155 -22.98 -13.87 -8.82
N GLN A 156 -21.81 -13.71 -8.19
CA GLN A 156 -20.50 -13.68 -8.84
C GLN A 156 -19.74 -14.97 -8.55
N ALA A 157 -18.79 -15.31 -9.42
CA ALA A 157 -17.92 -16.46 -9.22
C ALA A 157 -16.83 -16.16 -8.19
N GLY A 158 -16.53 -17.13 -7.34
CA GLY A 158 -15.49 -17.04 -6.32
C GLY A 158 -16.00 -16.52 -4.97
N LEU A 159 -15.10 -16.55 -3.98
CA LEU A 159 -15.30 -15.97 -2.66
C LEU A 159 -14.55 -14.63 -2.59
N ASP A 160 -14.91 -13.79 -1.62
CA ASP A 160 -14.21 -12.53 -1.38
C ASP A 160 -12.70 -12.82 -1.19
N PRO A 161 -11.81 -12.02 -1.81
CA PRO A 161 -10.36 -12.24 -1.78
C PRO A 161 -9.76 -11.77 -0.44
N ILE A 162 -10.23 -12.35 0.67
CA ILE A 162 -9.96 -11.94 2.06
C ILE A 162 -8.49 -12.03 2.49
N HIS A 163 -7.66 -12.76 1.74
CA HIS A 163 -6.22 -12.91 1.95
C HIS A 163 -5.39 -12.00 1.05
N ASN A 164 -6.03 -11.19 0.20
CA ASN A 164 -5.35 -10.28 -0.69
C ASN A 164 -4.83 -9.06 0.05
N TYR A 165 -3.60 -8.63 -0.23
CA TYR A 165 -3.01 -7.43 0.38
C TYR A 165 -3.82 -6.15 0.14
N MET A 166 -4.69 -6.11 -0.88
CA MET A 166 -5.54 -4.95 -1.19
C MET A 166 -6.95 -5.01 -0.55
N ASP A 167 -7.22 -5.95 0.36
CA ASP A 167 -8.39 -5.91 1.27
C ASP A 167 -8.02 -5.15 2.57
N TYR A 168 -8.91 -5.12 3.59
CA TYR A 168 -8.66 -4.55 4.94
C TYR A 168 -8.67 -5.58 6.08
N SER A 169 -8.43 -6.85 5.77
CA SER A 169 -8.24 -7.92 6.76
C SER A 169 -7.09 -7.60 7.74
N HIS A 170 -7.00 -8.34 8.85
CA HIS A 170 -5.84 -8.24 9.74
C HIS A 170 -4.56 -8.70 9.04
N ASP A 171 -3.42 -8.14 9.44
CA ASP A 171 -2.11 -8.44 8.86
C ASP A 171 -1.79 -9.94 8.83
N SER A 172 -2.22 -10.67 9.88
CA SER A 172 -1.96 -12.11 10.04
C SER A 172 -2.65 -12.98 8.99
N CYS A 173 -3.56 -12.40 8.20
CA CYS A 173 -4.38 -13.11 7.24
C CYS A 173 -4.11 -12.72 5.80
N TYR A 174 -3.19 -11.77 5.55
CA TYR A 174 -2.75 -11.50 4.19
C TYR A 174 -1.69 -12.48 3.71
N GLU A 175 -1.80 -12.87 2.45
CA GLU A 175 -0.93 -13.87 1.83
C GLU A 175 -0.43 -13.43 0.45
N GLU A 176 -1.22 -12.71 -0.35
CA GLU A 176 -0.95 -12.61 -1.79
C GLU A 176 -1.41 -11.34 -2.51
N PHE A 177 -0.75 -11.04 -3.64
CA PHE A 177 -1.37 -10.37 -4.78
C PHE A 177 -1.75 -11.42 -5.85
N THR A 178 -2.78 -11.13 -6.65
CA THR A 178 -3.16 -12.00 -7.77
C THR A 178 -2.20 -11.83 -8.96
N PRO A 179 -2.08 -12.83 -9.86
CA PRO A 179 -1.27 -12.70 -11.08
C PRO A 179 -1.63 -11.48 -11.95
N ASN A 180 -2.90 -11.07 -11.95
CA ASN A 180 -3.35 -9.91 -12.71
C ASN A 180 -3.04 -8.59 -11.99
N GLN A 181 -3.01 -8.57 -10.65
CA GLN A 181 -2.44 -7.44 -9.90
C GLN A 181 -0.95 -7.29 -10.25
N GLN A 182 -0.17 -8.37 -10.26
CA GLN A 182 1.23 -8.32 -10.69
C GLN A 182 1.39 -7.78 -12.12
N THR A 183 0.55 -8.23 -13.06
CA THR A 183 0.55 -7.71 -14.44
C THR A 183 0.29 -6.20 -14.47
N ARG A 184 -0.66 -5.71 -13.66
CA ARG A 184 -0.95 -4.28 -13.54
C ARG A 184 0.21 -3.51 -12.93
N VAL A 185 0.84 -4.04 -11.87
CA VAL A 185 2.03 -3.46 -11.25
C VAL A 185 3.12 -3.23 -12.30
N TYR A 186 3.42 -4.22 -13.12
CA TYR A 186 4.43 -4.08 -14.18
C TYR A 186 4.04 -3.09 -15.26
N SER A 187 2.77 -3.09 -15.69
CA SER A 187 2.28 -2.12 -16.66
C SER A 187 2.44 -0.68 -16.14
N PHE A 188 2.01 -0.43 -14.90
CA PHE A 188 2.04 0.89 -14.28
C PHE A 188 3.47 1.34 -13.96
N TRP A 189 4.35 0.41 -13.59
CA TRP A 189 5.78 0.69 -13.47
C TRP A 189 6.36 1.19 -14.79
N ASN A 190 6.13 0.46 -15.88
CA ASN A 190 6.67 0.80 -17.20
C ASN A 190 6.09 2.10 -17.77
N GLU A 191 4.81 2.38 -17.50
CA GLU A 191 4.13 3.58 -18.02
C GLU A 191 4.53 4.85 -17.28
N TYR A 192 4.61 4.80 -15.95
CA TYR A 192 4.73 6.01 -15.14
C TYR A 192 6.10 6.20 -14.48
N ARG A 193 6.83 5.12 -14.20
CA ARG A 193 8.02 5.17 -13.34
C ARG A 193 9.32 4.87 -14.08
N ALA A 194 9.32 3.92 -15.02
CA ALA A 194 10.50 3.40 -15.71
C ALA A 194 11.21 4.41 -16.63
#